data_AF-A0A1C6IQG9-F1
#
_entry.id   AF-A0A1C6IQG9-F1
#
_cell.length_a   1.000
_cell.length_b   1.000
_cell.length_c   1.000
_cell.angle_alpha   90.00
_cell.angle_beta   90.00
_cell.angle_gamma   90.00
#
_symmetry.space_group_name_H-M   'P 1'
#
loop_
_entity.id
_entity.type
_entity.pdbx_description
1 polymer ?
#
loop_
_entity_poly.entity_id
_entity_poly.type
_entity_poly.pdbx_seq_one_letter_code
_entity_poly.pdbx_strand_id
1 'polypeptide(L)'
;MNERMEKEICRTIQLLQASMPEPKNRQTSMFALLRIAASEINGFLLTGLFIGVLIFGAVSVKILSMPMLSIFCTAPMPMLLLFHCYVLTCNDKMRELEETFQYSYAEMLIARSTIISCYMFTTLVFLSVTLHFSCGESLLRLALCGAVPSIYLCTLLLFLASIIRNQEGLSVIAIVFWVAFCFLITALPVHQLLQFCSTAVYAGLAILGLFLYSVCSHTIRARGTFYVVRI
;
A
#
# COMPACT_ATOMS: atom_id res chain seq x y z
N MET A 1 -10.16 -42.26 33.06
CA MET A 1 -9.19 -41.66 32.13
C MET A 1 -7.84 -41.73 32.82
N ASN A 2 -6.87 -42.42 32.23
CA ASN A 2 -5.71 -42.97 32.95
C ASN A 2 -4.62 -41.89 33.14
N GLU A 3 -4.17 -41.58 34.36
CA GLU A 3 -3.10 -40.59 34.65
C GLU A 3 -1.83 -40.81 33.81
N ARG A 4 -1.58 -42.08 33.44
CA ARG A 4 -0.47 -42.48 32.60
C ARG A 4 -0.58 -41.90 31.16
N MET A 5 -1.80 -41.82 30.65
CA MET A 5 -2.10 -41.27 29.32
C MET A 5 -1.98 -39.74 29.32
N GLU A 6 -2.38 -39.07 30.40
CA GLU A 6 -2.17 -37.63 30.57
C GLU A 6 -0.68 -37.27 30.59
N LYS A 7 0.15 -38.07 31.26
CA LYS A 7 1.60 -37.87 31.28
C LYS A 7 2.25 -38.03 29.90
N GLU A 8 1.82 -39.02 29.10
CA GLU A 8 2.33 -39.18 27.74
C GLU A 8 1.91 -38.03 26.82
N ILE A 9 0.67 -37.56 26.95
CA ILE A 9 0.16 -36.39 26.21
C ILE A 9 0.97 -35.15 26.58
N CYS A 10 1.17 -34.86 27.87
CA CYS A 10 1.98 -33.72 28.31
C CYS A 10 3.43 -33.81 27.82
N ARG A 11 4.03 -35.00 27.83
CA ARG A 11 5.41 -35.21 27.35
C ARG A 11 5.53 -34.97 25.85
N THR A 12 4.53 -35.39 25.09
CA THR A 12 4.49 -35.19 23.63
C THR A 12 4.29 -33.72 23.29
N ILE A 13 3.41 -33.02 24.04
CA ILE A 13 3.20 -31.58 23.90
C ILE A 13 4.50 -30.81 24.21
N GLN A 14 5.22 -31.16 25.28
CA GLN A 14 6.49 -30.52 25.61
C GLN A 14 7.57 -30.74 24.54
N LEU A 15 7.67 -31.94 23.98
CA LEU A 15 8.59 -32.25 22.86
C LEU A 15 8.23 -31.47 21.60
N LEU A 16 6.94 -31.35 21.29
CA LEU A 16 6.45 -30.55 20.16
C LEU A 16 6.70 -29.06 20.39
N GLN A 17 6.45 -28.53 21.60
CA GLN A 17 6.75 -27.14 21.95
C GLN A 17 8.25 -26.83 21.87
N ALA A 18 9.12 -27.74 22.31
CA ALA A 18 10.56 -27.58 22.18
C ALA A 18 11.05 -27.63 20.72
N SER A 19 10.25 -28.25 19.84
CA SER A 19 10.50 -28.32 18.39
C SER A 19 9.83 -27.17 17.63
N MET A 20 8.93 -26.41 18.28
CA MET A 20 8.35 -25.22 17.68
C MET A 20 9.40 -24.11 17.65
N PRO A 21 9.55 -23.43 16.51
CA PRO A 21 10.54 -22.38 16.40
C PRO A 21 10.11 -21.19 17.26
N GLU A 22 10.94 -20.82 18.24
CA GLU A 22 10.64 -19.72 19.17
C GLU A 22 10.29 -18.43 18.42
N PRO A 23 9.36 -17.60 18.93
CA PRO A 23 9.03 -16.31 18.36
C PRO A 23 10.24 -15.37 18.49
N LYS A 24 11.10 -15.39 17.46
CA LYS A 24 12.32 -14.60 17.38
C LYS A 24 12.02 -13.11 17.51
N ASN A 25 12.92 -12.40 18.21
CA ASN A 25 12.83 -10.98 18.57
C ASN A 25 12.25 -10.08 17.45
N ARG A 26 11.01 -9.61 17.67
CA ARG A 26 10.10 -8.90 16.73
C ARG A 26 10.71 -7.68 16.01
N GLN A 27 11.73 -7.03 16.56
CA GLN A 27 12.36 -5.87 15.93
C GLN A 27 13.34 -6.24 14.81
N THR A 28 14.00 -7.39 14.91
CA THR A 28 14.87 -7.92 13.84
C THR A 28 14.08 -8.51 12.68
N SER A 29 12.80 -8.87 12.87
CA SER A 29 11.95 -9.43 11.82
C SER A 29 11.45 -8.38 10.83
N MET A 30 11.13 -7.15 11.26
CA MET A 30 10.50 -6.18 10.36
C MET A 30 11.43 -5.77 9.21
N PHE A 31 12.72 -5.56 9.48
CA PHE A 31 13.71 -5.30 8.44
C PHE A 31 13.96 -6.53 7.55
N ALA A 32 13.94 -7.73 8.12
CA ALA A 32 14.04 -8.96 7.37
C ALA A 32 12.82 -9.16 6.43
N LEU A 33 11.61 -8.90 6.92
CA LEU A 33 10.36 -8.91 6.16
C LEU A 33 10.38 -7.87 5.04
N LEU A 34 10.87 -6.67 5.33
CA LEU A 34 11.06 -5.63 4.31
C LEU A 34 12.04 -6.06 3.23
N ARG A 35 13.15 -6.70 3.60
CA ARG A 35 14.13 -7.21 2.63
C ARG A 35 13.57 -8.32 1.77
N ILE A 36 12.81 -9.25 2.37
CA ILE A 36 12.13 -10.33 1.64
C ILE A 36 11.12 -9.73 0.66
N ALA A 37 10.23 -8.86 1.15
CA ALA A 37 9.25 -8.17 0.31
C ALA A 37 9.92 -7.32 -0.78
N ALA A 38 11.08 -6.70 -0.53
CA ALA A 38 11.83 -5.96 -1.54
C ALA A 38 12.42 -6.88 -2.62
N SER A 39 12.87 -8.08 -2.22
CA SER A 39 13.41 -9.07 -3.17
C SER A 39 12.35 -9.71 -4.07
N GLU A 40 11.08 -9.69 -3.65
CA GLU A 40 9.95 -10.15 -4.47
C GLU A 40 9.58 -9.13 -5.57
N ILE A 41 9.93 -7.85 -5.40
CA ILE A 41 9.58 -6.80 -6.36
C ILE A 41 10.53 -6.86 -7.55
N ASN A 42 9.94 -7.00 -8.73
CA ASN A 42 10.68 -7.01 -9.98
C ASN A 42 11.15 -5.59 -10.31
N GLY A 43 12.47 -5.39 -10.26
CA GLY A 43 13.09 -4.11 -10.58
C GLY A 43 12.75 -3.62 -11.99
N PHE A 44 12.56 -4.51 -12.97
CA PHE A 44 12.20 -4.11 -14.34
C PHE A 44 10.78 -3.55 -14.44
N LEU A 45 9.82 -4.16 -13.72
CA LEU A 45 8.46 -3.63 -13.64
C LEU A 45 8.46 -2.26 -12.96
N LEU A 46 9.27 -2.12 -11.90
CA LEU A 46 9.41 -0.90 -11.13
C LEU A 46 10.02 0.25 -11.96
N THR A 47 11.07 0.00 -12.73
CA THR A 47 11.66 1.01 -13.61
C THR A 47 10.74 1.33 -14.78
N GLY A 48 10.07 0.34 -15.37
CA GLY A 48 9.07 0.54 -16.43
C GLY A 48 7.92 1.43 -15.98
N LEU A 49 7.35 1.18 -14.79
CA LEU A 49 6.31 2.00 -14.19
C LEU A 49 6.78 3.43 -13.92
N PHE A 50 8.01 3.59 -13.42
CA PHE A 50 8.59 4.90 -13.14
C PHE A 50 8.67 5.74 -14.42
N ILE A 51 9.28 5.17 -15.47
CA ILE A 51 9.44 5.83 -16.76
C ILE A 51 8.07 6.11 -17.39
N GLY A 52 7.17 5.12 -17.37
CA GLY A 52 5.82 5.24 -17.93
C GLY A 52 5.02 6.37 -17.31
N VAL A 53 5.09 6.53 -15.98
CA VAL A 53 4.40 7.60 -15.26
C VAL A 53 4.97 8.98 -15.58
N LEU A 54 6.29 9.10 -15.70
CA LEU A 54 6.91 10.37 -16.09
C LEU A 54 6.52 10.77 -17.52
N ILE A 55 6.55 9.83 -18.47
CA ILE A 55 6.13 10.08 -19.86
C ILE A 55 4.64 10.44 -19.89
N PHE A 56 3.79 9.65 -19.23
CA PHE A 56 2.35 9.88 -19.21
C PHE A 56 1.99 11.21 -18.56
N GLY A 57 2.65 11.56 -17.45
CA GLY A 57 2.52 12.86 -16.79
C GLY A 57 2.90 14.02 -17.72
N ALA A 58 4.07 13.94 -18.38
CA ALA A 58 4.53 14.98 -19.29
C ALA A 58 3.60 15.15 -20.52
N VAL A 59 3.10 14.05 -21.08
CA VAL A 59 2.16 14.07 -22.21
C VAL A 59 0.80 14.62 -21.76
N SER A 60 0.29 14.18 -20.60
CA SER A 60 -0.99 14.62 -20.05
C SER A 60 -1.04 16.14 -19.86
N VAL A 61 0.04 16.74 -19.37
CA VAL A 61 0.15 18.21 -19.22
C VAL A 61 0.05 18.92 -20.56
N LYS A 62 0.72 18.40 -21.60
CA LYS A 62 0.68 19.02 -22.93
C LYS A 62 -0.71 18.97 -23.56
N ILE A 63 -1.48 17.92 -23.28
CA ILE A 63 -2.83 17.75 -23.83
C ILE A 63 -3.85 18.55 -23.02
N LEU A 64 -3.84 18.43 -21.69
CA LEU A 64 -4.85 19.04 -20.83
C LEU A 64 -4.54 20.52 -20.50
N SER A 65 -3.30 20.97 -20.67
CA SER A 65 -2.80 22.30 -20.24
C SER A 65 -3.09 22.62 -18.75
N MET A 66 -3.33 21.57 -17.94
CA MET A 66 -3.73 21.67 -16.53
C MET A 66 -2.85 20.76 -15.66
N PRO A 67 -1.74 21.28 -15.10
CA PRO A 67 -0.73 20.45 -14.42
C PRO A 67 -1.21 19.86 -13.08
N MET A 68 -2.13 20.54 -12.38
CA MET A 68 -2.70 20.00 -11.13
C MET A 68 -3.64 18.82 -11.38
N LEU A 69 -4.43 18.86 -12.45
CA LEU A 69 -5.31 17.76 -12.81
C LEU A 69 -4.52 16.55 -13.31
N SER A 70 -3.48 16.78 -14.12
CA SER A 70 -2.61 15.69 -14.58
C SER A 70 -1.93 14.99 -13.42
N ILE A 71 -1.34 15.72 -12.46
CA ILE A 71 -0.66 15.06 -11.33
C ILE A 71 -1.64 14.29 -10.44
N PHE A 72 -2.83 14.84 -10.22
CA PHE A 72 -3.87 14.20 -9.42
C PHE A 72 -4.29 12.83 -9.98
N CYS A 73 -4.46 12.74 -11.31
CA CYS A 73 -4.89 11.51 -11.98
C CYS A 73 -3.75 10.50 -12.18
N THR A 74 -2.54 10.99 -12.45
CA THR A 74 -1.38 10.15 -12.80
C THR A 74 -0.64 9.60 -11.59
N ALA A 75 -0.56 10.36 -10.49
CA ALA A 75 0.18 9.95 -9.30
C ALA A 75 -0.28 8.60 -8.72
N PRO A 76 -1.57 8.26 -8.62
CA PRO A 76 -2.00 7.01 -7.96
C PRO A 76 -1.94 5.77 -8.85
N MET A 77 -1.81 5.92 -10.17
CA MET A 77 -1.77 4.79 -11.12
C MET A 77 -0.70 3.73 -10.83
N PRO A 78 0.59 4.10 -10.63
CA PRO A 78 1.62 3.12 -10.31
C PRO A 78 1.38 2.42 -8.98
N MET A 79 0.75 3.11 -8.03
CA MET A 79 0.39 2.53 -6.73
C MET A 79 -0.64 1.42 -6.90
N LEU A 80 -1.71 1.66 -7.67
CA LEU A 80 -2.77 0.70 -7.91
C LEU A 80 -2.25 -0.57 -8.58
N LEU A 81 -1.36 -0.41 -9.58
CA LEU A 81 -0.75 -1.53 -10.29
C LEU A 81 0.20 -2.34 -9.39
N LEU A 82 1.07 -1.68 -8.62
CA LEU A 82 1.97 -2.39 -7.71
C LEU A 82 1.20 -3.08 -6.57
N PHE A 83 0.13 -2.46 -6.07
CA PHE A 83 -0.73 -3.06 -5.07
C PHE A 83 -1.46 -4.29 -5.63
N HIS A 84 -1.95 -4.22 -6.88
CA HIS A 84 -2.48 -5.41 -7.58
C HIS A 84 -1.45 -6.55 -7.58
N CYS A 85 -0.29 -6.31 -8.20
CA CYS A 85 0.68 -7.36 -8.50
C CYS A 85 1.31 -7.96 -7.25
N TYR A 86 1.65 -7.14 -6.26
CA TYR A 86 2.45 -7.58 -5.11
C TYR A 86 1.63 -7.78 -3.84
N VAL A 87 0.55 -7.02 -3.66
CA VAL A 87 -0.26 -7.11 -2.44
C VAL A 87 -1.46 -8.04 -2.61
N LEU A 88 -2.13 -8.01 -3.76
CA LEU A 88 -3.38 -8.75 -3.95
C LEU A 88 -3.16 -10.12 -4.60
N THR A 89 -2.37 -10.22 -5.67
CA THR A 89 -2.16 -11.48 -6.41
C THR A 89 -1.19 -12.46 -5.73
N CYS A 90 -0.20 -11.99 -4.97
CA CYS A 90 0.80 -12.86 -4.32
C CYS A 90 0.36 -13.44 -2.97
N ASN A 91 -0.89 -13.22 -2.55
CA ASN A 91 -1.30 -13.43 -1.16
C ASN A 91 -2.18 -14.68 -0.92
N ASP A 92 -2.77 -15.30 -1.94
CA ASP A 92 -3.63 -16.47 -1.75
C ASP A 92 -2.87 -17.66 -1.16
N LYS A 93 -1.66 -17.94 -1.68
CA LYS A 93 -0.81 -19.02 -1.17
C LYS A 93 -0.20 -18.73 0.20
N MET A 94 0.10 -17.48 0.51
CA MET A 94 0.68 -17.10 1.81
C MET A 94 -0.36 -17.14 2.95
N ARG A 95 -1.63 -16.88 2.64
CA ARG A 95 -2.68 -16.89 3.66
C ARG A 95 -3.13 -18.29 4.06
N GLU A 96 -3.13 -19.25 3.14
CA GLU A 96 -3.35 -20.67 3.46
C GLU A 96 -2.22 -21.25 4.33
N LEU A 97 -1.02 -20.71 4.17
CA LEU A 97 0.18 -21.08 4.92
C LEU A 97 0.33 -20.33 6.26
N GLU A 98 -0.57 -19.39 6.59
CA GLU A 98 -0.55 -18.65 7.86
C GLU A 98 -0.80 -19.57 9.07
N GLU A 99 -1.47 -20.71 8.87
CA GLU A 99 -1.63 -21.77 9.89
C GLU A 99 -0.32 -22.51 10.20
N THR A 100 0.70 -22.40 9.33
CA THR A 100 1.93 -23.20 9.41
C THR A 100 3.20 -22.36 9.59
N PHE A 101 3.15 -21.04 9.36
CA PHE A 101 4.34 -20.18 9.33
C PHE A 101 4.52 -19.26 10.55
N GLN A 102 5.80 -18.94 10.77
CA GLN A 102 6.33 -18.11 11.86
C GLN A 102 5.97 -16.60 11.77
N TYR A 103 5.30 -16.15 10.70
CA TYR A 103 5.02 -14.72 10.42
C TYR A 103 3.54 -14.52 10.09
N SER A 104 2.91 -13.49 10.67
CA SER A 104 1.50 -13.18 10.40
C SER A 104 1.34 -12.49 9.04
N TYR A 105 0.31 -12.88 8.29
CA TYR A 105 -0.13 -12.27 7.03
C TYR A 105 -0.26 -10.74 7.14
N ALA A 106 -0.75 -10.25 8.28
CA ALA A 106 -0.86 -8.83 8.57
C ALA A 106 0.49 -8.11 8.53
N GLU A 107 1.57 -8.73 8.99
CA GLU A 107 2.91 -8.14 9.00
C GLU A 107 3.52 -8.09 7.58
N MET A 108 3.31 -9.13 6.77
CA MET A 108 3.76 -9.15 5.36
C MET A 108 3.00 -8.15 4.49
N LEU A 109 1.68 -8.03 4.70
CA LEU A 109 0.82 -7.05 4.03
C LEU A 109 1.31 -5.62 4.31
N ILE A 110 1.57 -5.30 5.58
CA ILE A 110 2.12 -4.01 5.98
C ILE A 110 3.49 -3.80 5.33
N ALA A 111 4.40 -4.77 5.39
CA ALA A 111 5.74 -4.66 4.80
C ALA A 111 5.69 -4.35 3.29
N ARG A 112 4.92 -5.11 2.50
CA ARG A 112 4.77 -4.86 1.06
C ARG A 112 4.17 -3.48 0.78
N SER A 113 3.15 -3.08 1.54
CA SER A 113 2.53 -1.75 1.37
C SER A 113 3.48 -0.60 1.71
N THR A 114 4.38 -0.77 2.69
CA THR A 114 5.37 0.26 3.05
C THR A 114 6.40 0.43 1.94
N ILE A 115 6.88 -0.65 1.31
CA ILE A 115 7.83 -0.57 0.19
C ILE A 115 7.18 0.13 -1.01
N ILE A 116 5.94 -0.25 -1.34
CA ILE A 116 5.17 0.42 -2.40
C ILE A 116 5.02 1.90 -2.06
N SER A 117 4.66 2.27 -0.83
CA SER A 117 4.51 3.67 -0.44
C SER A 117 5.82 4.48 -0.55
N CYS A 118 6.97 3.86 -0.23
CA CYS A 118 8.28 4.49 -0.38
C CYS A 118 8.60 4.75 -1.86
N TYR A 119 8.39 3.76 -2.72
CA TYR A 119 8.55 3.93 -4.17
C TYR A 119 7.57 4.97 -4.73
N MET A 120 6.35 5.03 -4.24
CA MET A 120 5.37 6.02 -4.65
C MET A 120 5.75 7.44 -4.26
N PHE A 121 6.35 7.60 -3.08
CA PHE A 121 6.89 8.89 -2.68
C PHE A 121 8.01 9.34 -3.63
N THR A 122 8.92 8.45 -4.01
CA THR A 122 9.99 8.81 -4.96
C THR A 122 9.41 9.16 -6.33
N THR A 123 8.50 8.34 -6.89
CA THR A 123 7.88 8.62 -8.20
C THR A 123 7.13 9.96 -8.20
N LEU A 124 6.40 10.27 -7.13
CA LEU A 124 5.66 11.51 -6.99
C LEU A 124 6.59 12.74 -6.93
N VAL A 125 7.72 12.65 -6.22
CA VAL A 125 8.71 13.72 -6.17
C VAL A 125 9.27 13.99 -7.57
N PHE A 126 9.70 12.96 -8.29
CA PHE A 126 10.22 13.12 -9.65
C PHE A 126 9.18 13.67 -10.61
N LEU A 127 7.95 13.14 -10.56
CA LEU A 127 6.83 13.63 -11.36
C LEU A 127 6.55 15.11 -11.08
N SER A 128 6.49 15.50 -9.80
CA SER A 128 6.28 16.89 -9.38
C SER A 128 7.40 17.82 -9.87
N VAL A 129 8.65 17.37 -9.86
CA VAL A 129 9.80 18.10 -10.40
C VAL A 129 9.67 18.28 -11.92
N THR A 130 9.35 17.23 -12.66
CA THR A 130 9.14 17.30 -14.12
C THR A 130 8.03 18.29 -14.49
N LEU A 131 6.93 18.27 -13.74
CA LEU A 131 5.80 19.19 -13.90
C LEU A 131 6.16 20.64 -13.54
N HIS A 132 6.91 20.84 -12.45
CA HIS A 132 7.38 22.15 -12.03
C HIS A 132 8.23 22.81 -13.10
N PHE A 133 9.19 22.08 -13.68
CA PHE A 133 10.01 22.59 -14.79
C PHE A 133 9.20 22.88 -16.05
N SER A 134 8.10 22.16 -16.28
CA SER A 134 7.28 22.32 -17.48
C SER A 134 6.29 23.50 -17.38
N CYS A 135 5.73 23.77 -16.19
CA CYS A 135 4.62 24.71 -16.00
C CYS A 135 4.88 25.84 -14.99
N GLY A 136 5.97 25.80 -14.22
CA GLY A 136 6.32 26.85 -13.25
C GLY A 136 5.47 26.91 -11.97
N GLU A 137 4.52 25.98 -11.78
CA GLU A 137 3.67 25.89 -10.59
C GLU A 137 4.46 25.43 -9.34
N SER A 138 4.05 25.85 -8.14
CA SER A 138 4.79 25.52 -6.91
C SER A 138 4.94 24.01 -6.69
N LEU A 139 6.19 23.53 -6.56
CA LEU A 139 6.53 22.10 -6.41
C LEU A 139 5.78 21.46 -5.24
N LEU A 140 5.72 22.14 -4.09
CA LEU A 140 5.06 21.63 -2.89
C LEU A 140 3.55 21.42 -3.11
N ARG A 141 2.90 22.31 -3.86
CA ARG A 141 1.47 22.19 -4.16
C ARG A 141 1.20 21.04 -5.12
N LEU A 142 2.03 20.87 -6.14
CA LEU A 142 1.98 19.72 -7.05
C LEU A 142 2.13 18.42 -6.27
N ALA A 143 3.19 18.31 -5.47
CA ALA A 143 3.47 17.13 -4.67
C ALA A 143 2.30 16.78 -3.74
N LEU A 144 1.75 17.77 -3.01
CA LEU A 144 0.60 17.53 -2.13
C LEU A 144 -0.66 17.16 -2.91
N CYS A 145 -0.91 17.76 -4.08
CA CYS A 145 -2.05 17.47 -4.93
C CYS A 145 -2.04 16.00 -5.42
N GLY A 146 -0.88 15.47 -5.80
CA GLY A 146 -0.73 14.05 -6.15
C GLY A 146 -0.64 13.11 -4.94
N ALA A 147 -0.12 13.58 -3.80
CA ALA A 147 0.00 12.78 -2.57
C ALA A 147 -1.37 12.43 -1.98
N VAL A 148 -2.28 13.41 -1.92
CA VAL A 148 -3.62 13.25 -1.34
C VAL A 148 -4.34 12.01 -1.91
N PRO A 149 -4.65 11.93 -3.22
CA PRO A 149 -5.37 10.77 -3.75
C PRO A 149 -4.60 9.47 -3.58
N SER A 150 -3.27 9.50 -3.68
CA SER A 150 -2.41 8.32 -3.48
C SER A 150 -2.54 7.77 -2.05
N ILE A 151 -2.47 8.63 -1.04
CA ILE A 151 -2.58 8.23 0.37
C ILE A 151 -3.98 7.66 0.65
N TYR A 152 -5.04 8.35 0.22
CA TYR A 152 -6.41 7.89 0.45
C TYR A 152 -6.70 6.56 -0.24
N LEU A 153 -6.31 6.39 -1.52
CA LEU A 153 -6.45 5.10 -2.19
C LEU A 153 -5.65 4.00 -1.50
N CYS A 154 -4.44 4.29 -1.00
CA CYS A 154 -3.63 3.33 -0.26
C CYS A 154 -4.31 2.89 1.04
N THR A 155 -4.83 3.84 1.80
CA THR A 155 -5.55 3.55 3.05
C THR A 155 -6.79 2.68 2.79
N LEU A 156 -7.55 3.01 1.74
CA LEU A 156 -8.78 2.32 1.37
C LEU A 156 -8.47 0.89 0.89
N LEU A 157 -7.46 0.72 0.05
CA LEU A 157 -7.04 -0.59 -0.45
C LEU A 157 -6.50 -1.48 0.67
N LEU A 158 -5.69 -0.95 1.59
CA LEU A 158 -5.23 -1.71 2.75
C LEU A 158 -6.39 -2.12 3.67
N PHE A 159 -7.33 -1.21 3.89
CA PHE A 159 -8.50 -1.49 4.70
C PHE A 159 -9.37 -2.58 4.06
N LEU A 160 -9.67 -2.48 2.76
CA LEU A 160 -10.40 -3.49 2.00
C LEU A 160 -9.65 -4.83 1.98
N ALA A 161 -8.34 -4.82 1.78
CA ALA A 161 -7.51 -6.02 1.83
C ALA A 161 -7.56 -6.71 3.20
N SER A 162 -7.69 -5.94 4.28
CA SER A 162 -7.80 -6.50 5.63
C SER A 162 -9.18 -7.10 5.95
N ILE A 163 -10.25 -6.67 5.27
CA ILE A 163 -11.63 -7.08 5.56
C ILE A 163 -12.07 -8.22 4.65
N ILE A 164 -11.81 -8.08 3.36
CA ILE A 164 -12.39 -8.96 2.35
C ILE A 164 -11.54 -10.23 2.26
N ARG A 165 -12.20 -11.38 2.14
CA ARG A 165 -11.48 -12.65 2.06
C ARG A 165 -10.93 -12.92 0.65
N ASN A 166 -11.68 -12.53 -0.38
CA ASN A 166 -11.35 -12.74 -1.79
C ASN A 166 -10.72 -11.49 -2.42
N GLN A 167 -9.43 -11.54 -2.74
CA GLN A 167 -8.64 -10.38 -3.16
C GLN A 167 -8.57 -10.20 -4.69
N GLU A 168 -8.92 -11.22 -5.48
CA GLU A 168 -8.71 -11.22 -6.93
C GLU A 168 -9.49 -10.10 -7.66
N GLY A 169 -10.74 -9.85 -7.25
CA GLY A 169 -11.58 -8.81 -7.85
C GLY A 169 -11.34 -7.40 -7.29
N LEU A 170 -10.72 -7.28 -6.11
CA LEU A 170 -10.63 -6.01 -5.40
C LEU A 170 -9.79 -4.98 -6.13
N SER A 171 -8.65 -5.43 -6.66
CA SER A 171 -7.76 -4.53 -7.37
C SER A 171 -8.37 -4.04 -8.67
N VAL A 172 -9.07 -4.91 -9.40
CA VAL A 172 -9.70 -4.58 -10.67
C VAL A 172 -10.80 -3.56 -10.42
N ILE A 173 -11.63 -3.78 -9.39
CA ILE A 173 -12.66 -2.83 -8.98
C ILE A 173 -12.03 -1.48 -8.59
N ALA A 174 -10.92 -1.48 -7.85
CA ALA A 174 -10.23 -0.24 -7.48
C ALA A 174 -9.65 0.52 -8.68
N ILE A 175 -9.07 -0.20 -9.66
CA ILE A 175 -8.56 0.39 -10.90
C ILE A 175 -9.71 0.97 -11.72
N VAL A 176 -10.79 0.21 -11.93
CA VAL A 176 -11.98 0.65 -12.68
C VAL A 176 -12.61 1.87 -12.00
N PHE A 177 -12.77 1.81 -10.68
CA PHE A 177 -13.28 2.93 -9.88
C PHE A 177 -12.39 4.16 -10.03
N TRP A 178 -11.07 4.00 -9.97
CA TRP A 178 -10.14 5.11 -10.13
C TRP A 178 -10.15 5.72 -11.53
N VAL A 179 -10.24 4.90 -12.58
CA VAL A 179 -10.35 5.37 -13.96
C VAL A 179 -11.67 6.12 -14.16
N ALA A 180 -12.79 5.59 -13.65
CA ALA A 180 -14.08 6.26 -13.69
C ALA A 180 -14.08 7.58 -12.91
N PHE A 181 -13.42 7.63 -11.76
CA PHE A 181 -13.25 8.84 -10.96
C PHE A 181 -12.39 9.88 -11.69
N CYS A 182 -11.27 9.48 -12.30
CA CYS A 182 -10.46 10.35 -13.15
C CYS A 182 -11.29 10.94 -14.30
N PHE A 183 -12.08 10.12 -14.99
CA PHE A 183 -12.97 10.56 -16.07
C PHE A 183 -14.01 11.57 -15.56
N LEU A 184 -14.64 11.30 -14.42
CA LEU A 184 -15.63 12.19 -13.82
C LEU A 184 -15.02 13.55 -13.43
N ILE A 185 -13.82 13.55 -12.86
CA ILE A 185 -13.09 14.79 -12.51
C ILE A 185 -12.70 15.58 -13.76
N THR A 186 -12.33 14.92 -14.86
CA THR A 186 -12.06 15.60 -16.13
C THR A 186 -13.32 16.17 -16.78
N ALA A 187 -14.47 15.52 -16.61
CA ALA A 187 -15.75 15.96 -17.17
C ALA A 187 -16.40 17.11 -16.37
N LEU A 188 -16.15 17.18 -15.07
CA LEU A 188 -16.62 18.23 -14.18
C LEU A 188 -15.60 19.38 -14.08
N PRO A 189 -16.02 20.62 -13.75
CA PRO A 189 -15.10 21.76 -13.56
C PRO A 189 -14.28 21.67 -12.26
N VAL A 190 -13.92 20.47 -11.80
CA VAL A 190 -13.16 20.23 -10.56
C VAL A 190 -11.75 20.81 -10.65
N HIS A 191 -11.22 21.00 -11.86
CA HIS A 191 -9.95 21.70 -12.08
C HIS A 191 -9.95 23.12 -11.45
N GLN A 192 -11.10 23.81 -11.46
CA GLN A 192 -11.25 25.12 -10.81
C GLN A 192 -11.14 24.98 -9.29
N LEU A 193 -11.81 23.99 -8.71
CA LEU A 193 -11.72 23.70 -7.27
C LEU A 193 -10.30 23.36 -6.85
N LEU A 194 -9.57 22.54 -7.63
CA LEU A 194 -8.17 22.23 -7.35
C LEU A 194 -7.28 23.49 -7.36
N GLN A 195 -7.58 24.44 -8.24
CA GLN A 195 -6.86 25.71 -8.37
C GLN A 195 -7.24 26.73 -7.28
N PHE A 196 -8.46 26.69 -6.75
CA PHE A 196 -8.87 27.52 -5.61
C PHE A 196 -8.40 26.98 -4.26
N CYS A 197 -8.13 25.68 -4.14
CA CYS A 197 -7.61 25.09 -2.91
C CYS A 197 -6.21 25.62 -2.56
N SER A 198 -6.05 26.14 -1.34
CA SER A 198 -4.76 26.58 -0.82
C SER A 198 -3.86 25.40 -0.48
N THR A 199 -2.55 25.65 -0.42
CA THR A 199 -1.55 24.65 0.00
C THR A 199 -1.81 24.11 1.39
N ALA A 200 -2.36 24.94 2.29
CA ALA A 200 -2.74 24.54 3.65
C ALA A 200 -3.85 23.49 3.67
N VAL A 201 -4.85 23.60 2.77
CA VAL A 201 -5.93 22.59 2.67
C VAL A 201 -5.36 21.25 2.23
N TYR A 202 -4.48 21.25 1.22
CA TYR A 202 -3.83 20.01 0.78
C TYR A 202 -2.93 19.40 1.86
N ALA A 203 -2.19 20.22 2.60
CA ALA A 203 -1.38 19.76 3.72
C ALA A 203 -2.26 19.14 4.82
N GLY A 204 -3.38 19.78 5.17
CA GLY A 204 -4.35 19.24 6.13
C GLY A 204 -4.93 17.90 5.68
N LEU A 205 -5.33 17.79 4.41
CA LEU A 205 -5.84 16.53 3.84
C LEU A 205 -4.79 15.42 3.81
N ALA A 206 -3.53 15.76 3.51
CA ALA A 206 -2.42 14.81 3.51
C ALA A 206 -2.11 14.31 4.94
N ILE A 207 -2.08 15.21 5.93
CA ILE A 207 -1.88 14.86 7.35
C ILE A 207 -3.01 13.95 7.83
N LEU A 208 -4.26 14.28 7.51
CA LEU A 208 -5.42 13.45 7.84
C LEU A 208 -5.32 12.06 7.19
N GLY A 209 -4.92 11.98 5.92
CA GLY A 209 -4.70 10.72 5.22
C GLY A 209 -3.61 9.86 5.86
N LEU A 210 -2.48 10.46 6.24
CA LEU A 210 -1.39 9.77 6.94
C LEU A 210 -1.81 9.27 8.31
N PHE A 211 -2.61 10.05 9.05
CA PHE A 211 -3.18 9.61 10.32
C PHE A 211 -4.09 8.40 10.14
N LEU A 212 -4.99 8.42 9.15
CA LEU A 212 -5.85 7.28 8.83
C LEU A 212 -5.03 6.05 8.39
N TYR A 213 -3.97 6.24 7.61
CA TYR A 213 -3.06 5.16 7.20
C TYR A 213 -2.38 4.51 8.41
N SER A 214 -1.89 5.33 9.35
CA SER A 214 -1.28 4.86 10.60
C SER A 214 -2.29 4.08 11.44
N VAL A 215 -3.49 4.63 11.68
CA VAL A 215 -4.54 3.94 12.44
C VAL A 215 -4.93 2.62 11.78
N CYS A 216 -5.09 2.60 10.45
CA CYS A 216 -5.42 1.39 9.70
C CYS A 216 -4.33 0.32 9.85
N SER A 217 -3.06 0.68 9.62
CA SER A 217 -1.93 -0.26 9.78
C SER A 217 -1.79 -0.78 11.21
N HIS A 218 -1.98 0.07 12.23
CA HIS A 218 -2.00 -0.34 13.63
C HIS A 218 -3.16 -1.30 13.93
N THR A 219 -4.35 -1.04 13.39
CA THR A 219 -5.53 -1.90 13.59
C THR A 219 -5.34 -3.27 12.94
N ILE A 220 -4.78 -3.30 11.73
CA ILE A 220 -4.44 -4.54 11.01
C ILE A 220 -3.40 -5.35 11.80
N ARG A 221 -2.36 -4.67 12.30
CA ARG A 221 -1.33 -5.30 13.12
C ARG A 221 -1.89 -5.86 14.43
N ALA A 222 -2.75 -5.11 15.12
CA ALA A 222 -3.40 -5.56 16.35
C ALA A 222 -4.26 -6.80 16.11
N ARG A 223 -5.03 -6.85 15.01
CA ARG A 223 -5.82 -8.04 14.63
C ARG A 223 -4.94 -9.27 14.42
N GLY A 224 -3.79 -9.14 13.73
CA GLY A 224 -2.83 -10.23 13.58
C GLY A 224 -2.28 -10.76 14.90
N THR A 225 -2.06 -9.88 15.89
CA THR A 225 -1.57 -10.31 17.22
C THR A 225 -2.58 -11.11 18.04
N PHE A 226 -3.89 -10.91 17.85
CA PHE A 226 -4.91 -11.66 18.59
C PHE A 226 -5.03 -13.13 18.15
N TYR A 227 -4.66 -13.46 16.93
CA TYR A 227 -4.62 -14.85 16.46
C TYR A 227 -3.45 -15.63 17.07
N VAL A 228 -2.31 -14.97 17.30
CA VAL A 228 -1.11 -15.60 17.88
C VAL A 228 -1.23 -15.83 19.40
N VAL A 229 -2.03 -15.03 20.11
CA VAL A 229 -2.18 -15.12 21.59
C VAL A 229 -3.25 -16.14 22.00
N ARG A 230 -4.05 -16.66 21.06
CA ARG A 230 -5.12 -17.63 21.35
C ARG A 230 -4.74 -19.08 20.98
N ILE A 231 -3.48 -19.32 20.64
CA ILE A 231 -2.87 -20.66 20.43
C ILE A 231 -1.87 -20.87 21.57
#